data_AF-A0A2U8PJV4-F1
#
_entry.id   AF-A0A2U8PJV4-F1
#
_cell.length_a   1.000
_cell.length_b   1.000
_cell.length_c   1.000
_cell.angle_alpha   90.00
_cell.angle_beta   90.00
_cell.angle_gamma   90.00
#
_symmetry.space_group_name_H-M   'P 1'
#
loop_
_entity.id
_entity.type
_entity.pdbx_description
1 polymer ?
#
loop_
_entity_poly.entity_id
_entity_poly.type
_entity_poly.pdbx_seq_one_letter_code
_entity_poly.pdbx_strand_id
1 'polypeptide(L)'
;MAQQKTPAQAAAAALPSLPVTLEQALYLIRSTLLTLNDANRTGNYTVLRDLAAPDFQARNTAADLALNFLDLRRRNFDLYGAALLAPQFSDAPALDQRGMLRLAGYIPTRPQQIQFDLTFQTVAGQWRLIAIAISTPEAASPQPQAQVTPVKPAVPAQKKTP
;
A
#
# COMPACT_ATOMS: atom_id res chain seq x y z
N MET A 1 -6.73 57.58 17.16
CA MET A 1 -7.38 56.94 15.99
C MET A 1 -6.25 56.53 15.04
N ALA A 2 -6.10 55.33 14.50
CA ALA A 2 -6.80 54.06 14.63
C ALA A 2 -5.85 52.91 14.22
N GLN A 3 -5.94 51.81 14.98
CA GLN A 3 -5.88 50.39 14.62
C GLN A 3 -5.01 49.89 13.43
N GLN A 4 -4.04 49.05 13.81
CA GLN A 4 -3.82 47.65 13.38
C GLN A 4 -4.18 47.26 11.94
N LYS A 5 -3.16 46.76 11.22
CA LYS A 5 -3.29 45.55 10.38
C LYS A 5 -1.99 44.72 10.42
N THR A 6 -1.96 43.72 11.29
CA THR A 6 -1.32 42.44 10.95
C THR A 6 -2.46 41.43 10.89
N PRO A 7 -2.50 40.60 9.85
CA PRO A 7 -2.00 39.24 10.02
C PRO A 7 -1.06 38.89 8.86
N ALA A 8 0.15 38.38 9.06
CA ALA A 8 0.36 37.02 9.56
C ALA A 8 -0.72 36.06 9.03
N GLN A 9 -0.93 36.04 7.71
CA GLN A 9 -1.32 34.81 7.03
C GLN A 9 -0.15 33.85 7.20
N ALA A 10 -0.15 33.19 8.36
CA ALA A 10 0.48 31.90 8.50
C ALA A 10 -0.08 31.06 7.36
N ALA A 11 0.76 30.80 6.36
CA ALA A 11 0.55 29.73 5.42
C ALA A 11 0.32 28.48 6.26
N ALA A 12 -0.94 28.09 6.42
CA ALA A 12 -1.27 26.76 6.86
C ALA A 12 -0.59 25.86 5.84
N ALA A 13 0.51 25.21 6.23
CA ALA A 13 1.17 24.20 5.42
C ALA A 13 0.07 23.20 5.07
N ALA A 14 -0.37 23.20 3.81
CA ALA A 14 -1.30 22.22 3.31
C ALA A 14 -0.61 20.88 3.52
N LEU A 15 -1.12 20.09 4.47
CA LEU A 15 -0.72 18.69 4.60
C LEU A 15 -0.84 18.09 3.20
N PRO A 16 0.17 17.36 2.70
CA PRO A 16 0.12 16.80 1.36
C PRO A 16 -1.16 15.97 1.26
N SER A 17 -2.11 16.46 0.47
CA SER A 17 -3.34 15.72 0.19
C SER A 17 -2.94 14.47 -0.57
N LEU A 18 -3.27 13.30 -0.03
CA LEU A 18 -3.11 12.05 -0.73
C LEU A 18 -3.75 12.19 -2.13
N PRO A 19 -3.10 11.67 -3.19
CA PRO A 19 -3.59 11.82 -4.55
C PRO A 19 -4.96 11.15 -4.77
N VAL A 20 -5.34 10.25 -3.87
CA VAL A 20 -6.63 9.57 -3.78
C VAL A 20 -7.06 9.51 -2.32
N THR A 21 -8.37 9.34 -2.06
CA THR A 21 -8.81 9.09 -0.68
C THR A 21 -8.26 7.74 -0.19
N LEU A 22 -8.11 7.61 1.14
CA LEU A 22 -7.69 6.33 1.74
C LEU A 22 -8.64 5.19 1.35
N GLU A 23 -9.94 5.45 1.35
CA GLU A 23 -10.96 4.46 0.97
C GLU A 23 -10.80 4.00 -0.49
N GLN A 24 -10.51 4.92 -1.41
CA GLN A 24 -10.26 4.58 -2.81
C GLN A 24 -8.98 3.74 -2.97
N ALA A 25 -7.89 4.12 -2.29
CA ALA A 25 -6.66 3.32 -2.30
C ALA A 25 -6.90 1.89 -1.77
N LEU A 26 -7.61 1.77 -0.65
CA LEU A 26 -7.96 0.47 -0.06
C LEU A 26 -8.85 -0.36 -1.00
N TYR A 27 -9.82 0.27 -1.66
CA TYR A 27 -10.66 -0.40 -2.66
C TYR A 27 -9.84 -0.94 -3.83
N LEU A 28 -8.94 -0.14 -4.41
CA LEU A 28 -8.09 -0.54 -5.54
C LEU A 28 -7.18 -1.72 -5.18
N ILE A 29 -6.58 -1.68 -3.99
CA ILE A 29 -5.74 -2.79 -3.49
C ILE A 29 -6.59 -4.06 -3.34
N ARG A 30 -7.70 -3.99 -2.60
CA ARG A 30 -8.52 -5.18 -2.30
C ARG A 30 -9.13 -5.81 -3.53
N SER A 31 -9.75 -4.99 -4.38
CA SER A 31 -10.39 -5.48 -5.62
C SER A 31 -9.38 -6.19 -6.52
N THR A 32 -8.17 -5.63 -6.69
CA THR A 32 -7.10 -6.23 -7.49
C THR A 32 -6.63 -7.56 -6.90
N LEU A 33 -6.34 -7.61 -5.60
CA LEU A 33 -5.85 -8.82 -4.93
C LEU A 33 -6.88 -9.94 -4.90
N LEU A 34 -8.15 -9.61 -4.69
CA LEU A 34 -9.24 -10.60 -4.73
C LEU A 34 -9.49 -11.12 -6.14
N THR A 35 -9.45 -10.26 -7.15
CA THR A 35 -9.55 -10.70 -8.56
C THR A 35 -8.39 -11.62 -8.94
N LEU A 36 -7.17 -11.32 -8.48
CA LEU A 36 -6.02 -12.22 -8.65
C LEU A 36 -6.21 -13.55 -7.90
N ASN A 37 -6.79 -13.52 -6.70
CA ASN A 37 -7.10 -14.74 -5.94
C ASN A 37 -8.04 -15.65 -6.72
N ASP A 38 -9.15 -15.10 -7.22
CA ASP A 38 -10.13 -15.85 -8.00
C ASP A 38 -9.52 -16.37 -9.29
N ALA A 39 -8.66 -15.59 -9.95
CA ALA A 39 -7.92 -16.04 -11.12
C ALA A 39 -6.99 -17.22 -10.80
N ASN A 40 -6.23 -17.15 -9.70
CA ASN A 40 -5.37 -18.24 -9.25
C ASN A 40 -6.17 -19.51 -8.94
N ARG A 41 -7.32 -19.39 -8.29
CA ARG A 41 -8.20 -20.52 -7.93
C ARG A 41 -8.87 -21.18 -9.14
N THR A 42 -9.28 -20.38 -10.13
CA THR A 42 -10.13 -20.86 -11.22
C THR A 42 -9.38 -21.25 -12.48
N GLY A 43 -8.14 -20.79 -12.67
CA GLY A 43 -7.51 -20.86 -13.98
C GLY A 43 -7.61 -19.55 -14.77
N ASN A 44 -8.56 -18.69 -14.45
CA ASN A 44 -9.05 -17.66 -15.36
C ASN A 44 -8.59 -16.24 -15.01
N TYR A 45 -7.66 -15.70 -15.81
CA TYR A 45 -7.11 -14.35 -15.63
C TYR A 45 -7.76 -13.28 -16.51
N THR A 46 -8.81 -13.60 -17.28
CA THR A 46 -9.40 -12.63 -18.21
C THR A 46 -10.00 -11.44 -17.46
N VAL A 47 -10.65 -11.65 -16.31
CA VAL A 47 -11.24 -10.55 -15.52
C VAL A 47 -10.16 -9.57 -15.04
N LEU A 48 -9.04 -10.07 -14.50
CA LEU A 48 -7.92 -9.23 -14.08
C LEU A 48 -7.37 -8.41 -15.25
N ARG A 49 -7.17 -9.07 -16.40
CA ARG A 49 -6.68 -8.42 -17.61
C ARG A 49 -7.65 -7.36 -18.12
N ASP A 50 -8.92 -7.71 -18.28
CA ASP A 50 -9.90 -6.87 -18.97
C ASP A 50 -10.32 -5.64 -18.13
N LEU A 51 -10.19 -5.71 -16.80
CA LEU A 51 -10.34 -4.55 -15.90
C LEU A 51 -9.13 -3.61 -15.91
N ALA A 52 -7.95 -4.09 -16.33
CA ALA A 52 -6.72 -3.32 -16.35
C ALA A 52 -6.71 -2.25 -17.46
N ALA A 53 -5.67 -1.42 -17.49
CA ALA A 53 -5.47 -0.39 -18.50
C ALA A 53 -5.17 -1.00 -19.89
N PRO A 54 -5.49 -0.32 -21.00
CA PRO A 54 -5.25 -0.84 -22.35
C PRO A 54 -3.81 -1.29 -22.61
N ASP A 55 -2.82 -0.52 -22.13
CA ASP A 55 -1.41 -0.88 -22.25
C ASP A 55 -1.03 -2.14 -21.45
N PHE A 56 -1.70 -2.38 -20.32
CA PHE A 56 -1.54 -3.64 -19.57
C PHE A 56 -2.09 -4.82 -20.36
N GLN A 57 -3.28 -4.65 -20.94
CA GLN A 57 -3.94 -5.68 -21.76
C GLN A 57 -3.11 -6.04 -23.00
N ALA A 58 -2.53 -5.03 -23.66
CA ALA A 58 -1.69 -5.23 -24.84
C ALA A 58 -0.39 -6.00 -24.53
N ARG A 59 0.12 -5.89 -23.30
CA ARG A 59 1.38 -6.54 -22.87
C ARG A 59 1.18 -7.87 -22.17
N ASN A 60 -0.04 -8.20 -21.73
CA ASN A 60 -0.31 -9.38 -20.94
C ASN A 60 -1.55 -10.09 -21.47
N THR A 61 -1.36 -11.26 -22.07
CA THR A 61 -2.48 -12.18 -22.31
C THR A 61 -2.91 -12.87 -21.00
N ALA A 62 -4.08 -13.51 -20.99
CA ALA A 62 -4.49 -14.32 -19.85
C ALA A 62 -3.52 -15.49 -19.58
N ALA A 63 -2.87 -16.02 -20.63
CA ALA A 63 -1.85 -17.06 -20.49
C ALA A 63 -0.56 -16.52 -19.86
N ASP A 64 -0.12 -15.31 -20.24
CA ASP A 64 1.06 -14.67 -19.63
C ASP A 64 0.85 -14.43 -18.14
N LEU A 65 -0.33 -13.93 -17.75
CA LEU A 65 -0.69 -13.75 -16.34
C LEU A 65 -0.71 -15.09 -15.59
N ALA A 66 -1.21 -16.15 -16.23
CA ALA A 66 -1.19 -17.49 -15.64
C ALA A 66 0.22 -18.02 -15.39
N LEU A 67 1.16 -17.73 -16.27
CA LEU A 67 2.57 -18.07 -16.09
C LEU A 67 3.23 -17.23 -14.99
N ASN A 68 2.98 -15.92 -14.98
CA ASN A 68 3.56 -14.99 -14.01
C ASN A 68 3.13 -15.29 -12.56
N PHE A 69 1.90 -15.75 -12.36
CA PHE A 69 1.38 -16.10 -11.04
C PHE A 69 1.33 -17.61 -10.78
N LEU A 70 2.02 -18.41 -11.60
CA LEU A 70 2.02 -19.87 -11.50
C LEU A 70 2.53 -20.37 -10.15
N ASP A 71 3.54 -19.72 -9.57
CA ASP A 71 4.08 -20.09 -8.26
C ASP A 71 3.02 -19.98 -7.15
N LEU A 72 2.33 -18.83 -7.06
CA LEU A 72 1.26 -18.63 -6.09
C LEU A 72 0.15 -19.69 -6.24
N ARG A 73 -0.25 -19.97 -7.49
CA ARG A 73 -1.24 -21.02 -7.77
C ARG A 73 -0.73 -22.40 -7.36
N ARG A 74 0.50 -22.79 -7.73
CA ARG A 74 1.06 -24.11 -7.39
C ARG A 74 1.17 -24.34 -5.89
N ARG A 75 1.50 -23.28 -5.14
CA ARG A 75 1.54 -23.31 -3.67
C ARG A 75 0.15 -23.24 -3.02
N ASN A 76 -0.92 -23.10 -3.81
CA ASN A 76 -2.29 -22.83 -3.34
C ASN A 76 -2.34 -21.67 -2.33
N PHE A 77 -1.53 -20.63 -2.57
CA PHE A 77 -1.46 -19.49 -1.67
C PHE A 77 -2.72 -18.63 -1.81
N ASP A 78 -3.53 -18.54 -0.75
CA ASP A 78 -4.78 -17.79 -0.77
C ASP A 78 -4.55 -16.31 -0.35
N LEU A 79 -5.03 -15.38 -1.17
CA LEU A 79 -4.95 -13.94 -0.94
C LEU A 79 -6.17 -13.39 -0.18
N TYR A 80 -7.06 -14.24 0.34
CA TYR A 80 -8.25 -13.84 1.13
C TYR A 80 -7.94 -12.87 2.27
N GLY A 81 -6.71 -12.89 2.82
CA GLY A 81 -6.27 -11.92 3.82
C GLY A 81 -6.49 -10.46 3.40
N ALA A 82 -6.51 -10.17 2.10
CA ALA A 82 -6.86 -8.86 1.55
C ALA A 82 -8.28 -8.40 1.92
N ALA A 83 -9.22 -9.32 2.06
CA ALA A 83 -10.59 -9.01 2.48
C ALA A 83 -10.69 -8.72 3.98
N LEU A 84 -9.83 -9.32 4.82
CA LEU A 84 -9.99 -9.30 6.27
C LEU A 84 -9.09 -8.34 7.02
N LEU A 85 -7.86 -8.19 6.54
CA LEU A 85 -6.84 -7.42 7.23
C LEU A 85 -6.68 -6.05 6.57
N ALA A 86 -6.27 -5.07 7.36
CA ALA A 86 -5.92 -3.76 6.85
C ALA A 86 -4.54 -3.84 6.16
N PRO A 87 -4.42 -3.41 4.89
CA PRO A 87 -3.12 -3.20 4.26
C PRO A 87 -2.30 -2.16 5.04
N GLN A 88 -1.02 -2.41 5.17
CA GLN A 88 -0.03 -1.46 5.71
C GLN A 88 0.81 -0.93 4.55
N PHE A 89 0.80 0.38 4.35
CA PHE A 89 1.59 1.02 3.29
C PHE A 89 3.07 1.04 3.66
N SER A 90 3.94 0.61 2.73
CA SER A 90 5.39 0.74 2.89
C SER A 90 5.88 2.12 2.45
N ASP A 91 5.18 2.73 1.49
CA ASP A 91 5.41 4.07 0.99
C ASP A 91 4.10 4.85 1.03
N ALA A 92 4.16 6.18 1.23
CA ALA A 92 2.99 7.02 1.11
C ALA A 92 2.42 6.94 -0.33
N PRO A 93 1.09 6.71 -0.51
CA PRO A 93 0.48 6.76 -1.83
C PRO A 93 0.80 8.07 -2.54
N ALA A 94 1.41 7.97 -3.72
CA ALA A 94 1.91 9.11 -4.47
C ALA A 94 1.65 8.94 -5.98
N LEU A 95 1.54 10.07 -6.67
CA LEU A 95 1.57 10.12 -8.13
C LEU A 95 3.00 10.35 -8.59
N ASP A 96 3.41 9.63 -9.63
CA ASP A 96 4.66 9.93 -10.31
C ASP A 96 4.52 11.11 -11.31
N GLN A 97 5.60 11.44 -11.99
CA GLN A 97 5.63 12.52 -13.00
C GLN A 97 4.67 12.31 -14.17
N ARG A 98 4.19 11.08 -14.39
CA ARG A 98 3.29 10.68 -15.46
C ARG A 98 1.84 10.59 -14.97
N GLY A 99 1.58 10.94 -13.71
CA GLY A 99 0.27 10.84 -13.09
C GLY A 99 -0.15 9.40 -12.77
N MET A 100 0.80 8.46 -12.67
CA MET A 100 0.53 7.09 -12.26
C MET A 100 0.52 6.99 -10.73
N LEU A 101 -0.52 6.37 -10.18
CA LEU A 101 -0.68 6.12 -8.76
C LEU A 101 0.03 4.82 -8.39
N ARG A 102 1.04 4.88 -7.53
CA ARG A 102 1.67 3.70 -6.94
C ARG A 102 1.15 3.45 -5.53
N LEU A 103 0.67 2.22 -5.28
CA LEU A 103 0.23 1.71 -4.00
C LEU A 103 1.09 0.51 -3.63
N ALA A 104 2.03 0.70 -2.71
CA ALA A 104 2.95 -0.34 -2.26
C ALA A 104 2.81 -0.58 -0.74
N GLY A 105 2.89 -1.85 -0.35
CA GLY A 105 2.72 -2.23 1.05
C GLY A 105 2.60 -3.74 1.25
N TYR A 106 2.03 -4.11 2.38
CA TYR A 106 1.76 -5.51 2.69
C TYR A 106 0.48 -5.72 3.51
N ILE A 107 -0.03 -6.94 3.46
CA ILE A 107 -1.11 -7.41 4.33
C ILE A 107 -0.47 -8.38 5.34
N PRO A 108 -0.63 -8.15 6.66
CA PRO A 108 0.09 -8.88 7.71
C PRO A 108 -0.56 -10.25 8.02
N THR A 109 -0.73 -11.09 7.00
CA THR A 109 -1.13 -12.50 7.17
C THR A 109 -0.01 -13.32 7.81
N ARG A 110 -0.34 -14.51 8.33
CA ARG A 110 0.63 -15.46 8.91
C ARG A 110 0.39 -16.87 8.36
N PRO A 111 1.45 -17.71 8.23
CA PRO A 111 2.86 -17.43 8.57
C PRO A 111 3.58 -16.54 7.55
N GLN A 112 3.05 -16.40 6.33
CA GLN A 112 3.59 -15.53 5.29
C GLN A 112 2.68 -14.30 5.12
N GLN A 113 3.29 -13.13 4.87
CA GLN A 113 2.58 -11.89 4.57
C GLN A 113 2.39 -11.73 3.05
N ILE A 114 1.40 -10.93 2.63
CA ILE A 114 1.20 -10.61 1.22
C ILE A 114 1.82 -9.24 0.96
N GLN A 115 2.94 -9.18 0.25
CA GLN A 115 3.51 -7.93 -0.22
C GLN A 115 2.97 -7.60 -1.61
N PHE A 116 2.64 -6.33 -1.83
CA PHE A 116 2.09 -5.84 -3.09
C PHE A 116 2.76 -4.54 -3.52
N ASP A 117 2.96 -4.41 -4.83
CA ASP A 117 3.26 -3.16 -5.50
C ASP A 117 2.33 -3.05 -6.71
N LEU A 118 1.39 -2.11 -6.64
CA LEU A 118 0.34 -1.91 -7.63
C LEU A 118 0.47 -0.50 -8.20
N THR A 119 0.53 -0.40 -9.52
CA THR A 119 0.51 0.89 -10.21
C THR A 119 -0.77 1.02 -11.02
N PHE A 120 -1.40 2.19 -10.94
CA PHE A 120 -2.64 2.51 -11.64
C PHE A 120 -2.47 3.77 -12.49
N GLN A 121 -3.18 3.81 -13.61
CA GLN A 121 -3.32 5.01 -14.44
C GLN A 121 -4.81 5.35 -14.61
N THR A 122 -5.11 6.62 -14.85
CA THR A 122 -6.48 7.04 -15.14
C THR A 122 -6.81 6.77 -16.61
N VAL A 123 -7.88 6.01 -16.87
CA VAL A 123 -8.44 5.75 -18.19
C VAL A 123 -9.92 6.07 -18.15
N ALA A 124 -10.37 7.03 -18.97
CA ALA A 124 -11.75 7.51 -18.99
C ALA A 124 -12.28 7.88 -17.58
N GLY A 125 -11.45 8.53 -16.76
CA GLY A 125 -11.80 8.96 -15.40
C GLY A 125 -11.77 7.86 -14.33
N GLN A 126 -11.33 6.64 -14.67
CA GLN A 126 -11.23 5.52 -13.75
C GLN A 126 -9.78 5.08 -13.55
N TRP A 127 -9.39 4.78 -12.32
CA TRP A 127 -8.12 4.13 -12.04
C TRP A 127 -8.13 2.69 -12.55
N ARG A 128 -7.20 2.38 -13.45
CA ARG A 128 -7.02 1.04 -14.00
C ARG A 128 -5.59 0.57 -13.78
N LEU A 129 -5.45 -0.71 -13.44
CA LEU A 129 -4.16 -1.34 -13.17
C LEU A 129 -3.26 -1.27 -14.40
N ILE A 130 -2.01 -0.84 -14.23
CA ILE A 130 -0.98 -0.81 -15.27
C ILE A 130 0.28 -1.61 -14.90
N ALA A 131 0.48 -1.92 -13.62
CA ALA A 131 1.50 -2.86 -13.15
C ALA A 131 1.07 -3.55 -11.85
N ILE A 132 1.46 -4.81 -11.69
CA ILE A 132 1.21 -5.62 -10.50
C ILE A 132 2.44 -6.47 -10.18
N ALA A 133 2.88 -6.42 -8.93
CA ALA A 133 3.86 -7.34 -8.37
C ALA A 133 3.39 -7.84 -7.01
N ILE A 134 3.49 -9.15 -6.80
CA ILE A 134 3.08 -9.83 -5.56
C ILE A 134 4.21 -10.74 -5.09
N SER A 135 4.52 -10.68 -3.81
CA SER A 135 5.46 -11.60 -3.15
C SER A 135 4.88 -12.04 -1.80
N THR A 136 5.30 -13.22 -1.33
CA THR A 136 4.78 -13.80 -0.08
C THR A 136 5.92 -14.20 0.87
N PRO A 137 6.69 -13.24 1.42
CA PRO A 137 7.76 -13.58 2.36
C PRO A 137 7.18 -14.05 3.71
N GLU A 138 8.02 -14.72 4.49
CA GLU A 138 7.68 -15.06 5.88
C GLU A 138 7.40 -13.77 6.67
N ALA A 139 6.30 -13.77 7.43
CA ALA A 139 5.96 -12.64 8.28
C ALA A 139 7.02 -12.54 9.37
N ALA A 140 7.58 -11.35 9.57
CA ALA A 140 8.47 -11.13 10.69
C ALA A 140 7.76 -11.51 11.99
N SER A 141 8.44 -12.25 12.86
CA SER A 141 8.01 -12.45 14.24
C SER A 141 7.68 -11.09 14.82
N PRO A 142 6.52 -10.89 15.49
CA PRO A 142 6.27 -9.65 16.20
C PRO A 142 7.37 -9.51 17.25
N GLN A 143 8.42 -8.74 16.93
CA GLN A 143 9.37 -8.30 17.93
C GLN A 143 8.52 -7.47 18.90
N PRO A 144 8.56 -7.77 20.21
CA PRO A 144 8.01 -6.83 21.17
C PRO A 144 8.68 -5.50 20.86
N GLN A 145 7.89 -4.51 20.41
CA GLN A 145 8.33 -3.14 20.34
C GLN A 145 9.07 -2.89 21.62
N ALA A 146 10.36 -2.53 21.54
CA ALA A 146 11.13 -2.17 22.70
C ALA A 146 10.24 -1.22 23.49
N GLN A 147 9.82 -1.67 24.68
CA GLN A 147 9.18 -0.78 25.62
C GLN A 147 10.11 0.42 25.65
N VAL A 148 9.60 1.56 25.22
CA VAL A 148 10.16 2.85 25.61
C VAL A 148 10.03 2.81 27.13
N THR A 149 11.03 2.23 27.79
CA THR A 149 11.18 2.30 29.22
C THR A 149 11.19 3.78 29.50
N PRO A 150 10.28 4.31 30.32
CA PRO A 150 10.39 5.68 30.76
C PRO A 150 11.77 5.80 31.40
N VAL A 151 12.67 6.54 30.77
CA VAL A 151 13.92 6.97 31.39
C VAL A 151 13.52 7.73 32.64
N LYS A 152 13.62 7.05 33.79
CA LYS A 152 13.48 7.65 35.12
C LYS A 152 14.45 8.84 35.16
N PRO A 153 14.00 10.07 35.42
CA PRO A 153 14.93 11.18 35.57
C PRO A 153 15.84 10.91 36.75
N ALA A 154 17.12 10.61 36.48
CA ALA A 154 18.15 10.63 37.51
C ALA A 154 18.40 12.09 37.87
N VAL A 155 18.10 12.45 39.11
CA VAL A 155 18.30 13.78 39.67
C VAL A 155 19.81 14.12 39.62
N PRO A 156 20.21 15.35 39.28
CA PRO A 156 21.61 15.74 39.36
C PRO A 156 22.04 15.76 40.83
N ALA A 157 23.03 14.94 41.19
CA ALA A 157 23.66 14.97 42.50
C ALA A 157 24.33 16.34 42.73
N GLN A 158 23.85 17.07 43.73
CA GLN A 158 24.46 18.31 44.18
C GLN A 158 25.85 18.02 44.75
N LYS A 159 26.84 18.72 44.20
CA LYS A 159 28.19 18.83 44.74
C LYS A 159 28.13 19.30 46.19
N LYS A 160 28.76 18.56 47.10
CA LYS A 160 29.25 19.09 48.37
C LYS A 160 30.76 18.86 48.46
N THR A 161 31.47 19.95 48.69
CA THR A 161 32.89 20.05 49.06
C THR A 161 33.01 21.40 49.77
N PRO A 162 33.96 21.60 50.71
CA PRO A 162 34.86 20.67 51.37
C PRO A 162 34.40 20.24 52.78
#